data_AF-A0A0B7AV50-F1
#
_entry.id   AF-A0A0B7AV50-F1
#
_cell.length_a   1.000
_cell.length_b   1.000
_cell.length_c   1.000
_cell.angle_alpha   90.00
_cell.angle_beta   90.00
_cell.angle_gamma   90.00
#
_symmetry.space_group_name_H-M   'P 1'
#
loop_
_entity.id
_entity.type
_entity.pdbx_description
1 polymer ?
#
loop_
_entity_poly.entity_id
_entity_poly.type
_entity_poly.pdbx_seq_one_letter_code
_entity_poly.pdbx_strand_id
1 'polypeptide(L)'
;MGIIMNKWHLAFYFCAMATLQMYVSASTCNVPSRFWCETEDIASACGVYEQCRNNEWTIQEDAEPVGFALYYESLCPFCKDFITGMLFPTYEKL
;
A
#
# COMPACT_ATOMS: atom_id res chain seq x y z
N MET A 1 23.02 -4.88 -41.03
CA MET A 1 22.94 -3.41 -40.93
C MET A 1 23.19 -3.05 -39.46
N GLY A 2 24.46 -2.90 -39.07
CA GLY A 2 24.82 -2.64 -37.67
C GLY A 2 24.54 -1.19 -37.30
N ILE A 3 23.76 -0.95 -36.25
CA ILE A 3 23.50 0.40 -35.75
C ILE A 3 24.80 0.89 -35.09
N ILE A 4 25.53 1.79 -35.75
CA ILE A 4 26.67 2.49 -35.15
C ILE A 4 26.10 3.47 -34.13
N MET A 5 26.01 3.02 -32.89
CA MET A 5 25.51 3.83 -31.77
C MET A 5 26.59 4.87 -31.43
N ASN A 6 26.34 6.14 -31.77
CA ASN A 6 27.25 7.22 -31.41
C ASN A 6 27.25 7.46 -29.89
N LYS A 7 28.35 8.01 -29.35
CA LYS A 7 28.51 8.26 -27.91
C LYS A 7 27.40 9.15 -27.32
N TRP A 8 26.78 9.99 -28.14
CA TRP A 8 25.69 10.88 -27.76
C TRP A 8 24.35 10.14 -27.59
N HIS A 9 24.04 9.16 -28.44
CA HIS A 9 22.85 8.33 -28.31
C HIS A 9 22.92 7.44 -27.08
N LEU A 10 24.11 6.89 -26.77
CA LEU A 10 24.34 6.15 -25.53
C LEU A 10 24.10 7.03 -24.30
N ALA A 11 24.62 8.27 -24.29
CA ALA A 11 24.40 9.22 -23.21
C ALA A 11 22.92 9.62 -23.08
N PHE A 12 22.23 9.83 -24.20
CA PHE A 12 20.81 10.17 -24.22
C PHE A 12 19.95 9.03 -23.70
N TYR A 13 20.26 7.78 -24.10
CA TYR A 13 19.58 6.58 -23.61
C TYR A 13 19.76 6.40 -22.11
N PHE A 14 20.99 6.60 -21.61
CA PHE A 14 21.28 6.48 -20.20
C PHE A 14 20.55 7.54 -19.35
N CYS A 15 20.48 8.78 -19.85
CA CYS A 15 19.74 9.86 -19.21
C CYS A 15 18.22 9.61 -19.22
N ALA A 16 17.69 9.13 -20.36
CA ALA A 16 16.28 8.75 -20.48
C ALA A 16 15.92 7.61 -19.52
N MET A 17 16.76 6.58 -19.40
CA MET A 17 16.55 5.47 -18.45
C MET A 17 16.62 5.93 -16.98
N ALA A 18 17.54 6.84 -16.65
CA ALA A 18 17.65 7.38 -15.29
C ALA A 18 16.42 8.21 -14.89
N THR A 19 15.91 9.04 -15.81
CA THR A 19 14.67 9.81 -15.59
C THR A 19 13.44 8.92 -15.55
N LEU A 20 13.43 7.83 -16.31
CA LEU A 20 12.39 6.79 -16.27
C LEU A 20 12.31 6.13 -14.88
N GLN A 21 13.45 5.78 -14.30
CA GLN A 21 13.50 5.14 -12.98
C GLN A 21 12.95 6.05 -11.86
N MET A 22 13.19 7.36 -11.94
CA MET A 22 12.77 8.32 -10.91
C MET A 22 11.25 8.54 -10.86
N TYR A 23 10.51 8.49 -11.98
CA TYR A 23 9.06 8.67 -11.93
C TYR A 23 8.35 7.47 -11.28
N VAL A 24 8.89 6.26 -11.46
CA VAL A 24 8.26 5.02 -10.96
C VAL A 24 8.13 5.09 -9.44
N SER A 25 9.19 5.55 -8.75
CA SER A 25 9.21 5.70 -7.28
C SER A 25 8.24 6.76 -6.74
N ALA A 26 7.86 7.77 -7.55
CA ALA A 26 6.88 8.77 -7.13
C ALA A 26 5.44 8.26 -7.22
N SER A 27 5.17 7.30 -8.12
CA SER A 27 3.85 6.70 -8.28
C SER A 27 3.50 5.70 -7.16
N THR A 28 4.50 5.01 -6.61
CA THR A 28 4.29 3.97 -5.59
C THR A 28 3.83 4.52 -4.24
N CYS A 29 4.19 5.77 -3.93
CA CYS A 29 3.84 6.41 -2.66
C CYS A 29 2.65 7.36 -2.77
N ASN A 30 2.04 7.47 -3.96
CA ASN A 30 0.79 8.23 -4.17
C ASN A 30 -0.44 7.39 -3.79
N VAL A 31 -0.33 6.64 -2.69
CA VAL A 31 -1.41 5.90 -2.05
C VAL A 31 -1.53 6.39 -0.60
N PRO A 32 -2.72 6.34 0.01
CA PRO A 32 -2.89 6.73 1.41
C PRO A 32 -1.91 5.98 2.33
N SER A 33 -1.40 6.66 3.37
CA SER A 33 -0.34 6.15 4.24
C SER A 33 -0.64 4.80 4.89
N ARG A 34 -1.92 4.46 5.09
CA ARG A 34 -2.36 3.15 5.61
C ARG A 34 -1.97 1.97 4.72
N PHE A 35 -1.65 2.21 3.45
CA PHE A 35 -1.29 1.16 2.48
C PHE A 35 0.23 1.06 2.29
N TRP A 36 1.03 1.88 2.96
CA TRP A 36 2.49 1.86 2.75
C TRP A 36 3.18 0.60 3.31
N CYS A 37 2.53 -0.11 4.22
CA CYS A 37 3.01 -1.39 4.75
C CYS A 37 2.32 -2.60 4.10
N GLU A 38 1.58 -2.41 3.00
CA GLU A 38 0.87 -3.51 2.33
C GLU A 38 1.83 -4.52 1.69
N THR A 39 2.97 -4.05 1.18
CA THR A 39 4.04 -4.90 0.64
C THR A 39 5.42 -4.34 0.98
N GLU A 40 6.42 -5.22 1.01
CA GLU A 40 7.82 -4.83 1.20
C GLU A 40 8.31 -3.83 0.14
N ASP A 41 7.85 -3.99 -1.09
CA ASP A 41 8.20 -3.11 -2.22
C ASP A 41 7.69 -1.68 -2.02
N ILE A 42 6.46 -1.51 -1.54
CA ILE A 42 5.91 -0.16 -1.25
C ILE A 42 6.62 0.44 -0.03
N ALA A 43 6.82 -0.34 1.02
CA ALA A 43 7.45 0.14 2.25
C ALA A 43 8.89 0.61 2.03
N SER A 44 9.66 -0.11 1.20
CA SER A 44 11.02 0.27 0.81
C SER A 44 11.03 1.49 -0.12
N ALA A 45 10.15 1.52 -1.14
CA ALA A 45 10.04 2.65 -2.06
C ALA A 45 9.64 3.95 -1.36
N CYS A 46 8.81 3.86 -0.32
CA CYS A 46 8.32 5.02 0.45
C CYS A 46 9.15 5.34 1.70
N GLY A 47 10.23 4.58 1.96
CA GLY A 47 11.16 4.85 3.06
C GLY A 47 10.60 4.57 4.46
N VAL A 48 9.57 3.72 4.57
CA VAL A 48 8.90 3.38 5.84
C VAL A 48 9.13 1.92 6.27
N TYR A 49 10.06 1.22 5.62
CA TYR A 49 10.36 -0.19 5.87
C TYR A 49 10.55 -0.54 7.35
N GLU A 50 11.39 0.20 8.09
CA GLU A 50 11.63 -0.09 9.52
C GLU A 50 10.39 0.16 10.39
N GLN A 51 9.50 1.07 9.98
CA GLN A 51 8.24 1.30 10.70
C GLN A 51 7.29 0.13 10.49
N CYS A 52 7.17 -0.36 9.25
CA CYS A 52 6.37 -1.54 8.92
C CYS A 52 6.92 -2.79 9.59
N ARG A 53 8.24 -3.01 9.53
CA ARG A 53 8.90 -4.17 10.13
C ARG A 53 8.73 -4.25 11.64
N ASN A 54 8.88 -3.13 12.34
CA ASN A 54 8.91 -3.16 13.81
C ASN A 54 7.52 -3.05 14.43
N ASN A 55 6.55 -2.45 13.74
CA ASN A 55 5.24 -2.11 14.32
C ASN A 55 4.04 -2.73 13.60
N GLU A 56 4.15 -3.15 12.33
CA GLU A 56 3.01 -3.62 11.54
C GLU A 56 3.14 -5.11 11.21
N TRP A 57 4.21 -5.52 10.53
CA TRP A 57 4.41 -6.92 10.12
C TRP A 57 4.73 -7.84 11.29
N THR A 58 5.38 -7.34 12.34
CA THR A 58 5.55 -8.08 13.60
C THR A 58 4.22 -8.32 14.33
N ILE A 59 3.17 -7.55 14.03
CA ILE A 59 1.81 -7.75 14.56
C ILE A 59 1.00 -8.68 13.64
N GLN A 60 1.30 -8.74 12.34
CA GLN A 60 0.54 -9.52 11.34
C GLN A 60 0.81 -11.04 11.30
N GLU A 61 1.68 -11.59 12.16
CA GLU A 61 2.18 -12.97 11.95
C GLU A 61 1.34 -14.13 12.53
N ASP A 62 0.28 -13.93 13.33
CA ASP A 62 -0.36 -15.09 14.00
C ASP A 62 -1.73 -15.54 13.46
N ALA A 63 -2.47 -14.74 12.69
CA ALA A 63 -3.75 -15.19 12.14
C ALA A 63 -4.25 -14.38 10.93
N GLU A 64 -4.84 -15.09 9.97
CA GLU A 64 -5.63 -14.49 8.89
C GLU A 64 -6.80 -13.67 9.48
N PRO A 65 -7.15 -12.50 8.89
CA PRO A 65 -8.29 -11.72 9.33
C PRO A 65 -9.59 -12.52 9.37
N VAL A 66 -10.46 -12.22 10.33
CA VAL A 66 -11.76 -12.88 10.42
C VAL A 66 -12.67 -12.38 9.30
N GLY A 67 -12.98 -13.26 8.34
CA GLY A 67 -14.00 -12.99 7.33
C GLY A 67 -15.37 -12.80 7.98
N PHE A 68 -15.96 -11.62 7.84
CA PHE A 68 -17.25 -11.25 8.44
C PHE A 68 -18.17 -10.60 7.42
N ALA A 69 -19.45 -11.03 7.40
CA ALA A 69 -20.49 -10.45 6.55
C ALA A 69 -21.69 -10.06 7.41
N LEU A 70 -22.15 -8.82 7.26
CA LEU A 70 -23.33 -8.29 7.96
C LEU A 70 -24.50 -8.13 7.01
N TYR A 71 -25.59 -8.85 7.28
CA TYR A 71 -26.88 -8.62 6.65
C TYR A 71 -27.70 -7.70 7.56
N TYR A 72 -28.10 -6.54 7.04
CA TYR A 72 -28.83 -5.54 7.81
C TYR A 72 -29.80 -4.74 6.93
N GLU A 73 -30.74 -4.08 7.60
CA GLU A 73 -31.66 -3.14 6.97
C GLU A 73 -31.37 -1.73 7.47
N SER A 74 -31.31 -0.76 6.56
CA SER A 74 -30.91 0.61 6.86
C SER A 74 -31.82 1.33 7.86
N LEU A 75 -33.08 0.91 7.97
CA LEU A 75 -34.07 1.49 8.88
C LEU A 75 -34.35 0.62 10.12
N CYS A 76 -33.75 -0.57 10.23
CA CYS A 76 -33.92 -1.41 11.41
C CYS A 76 -33.19 -0.78 12.62
N PRO A 77 -33.88 -0.43 13.72
CA PRO A 77 -33.26 0.19 14.89
C PRO A 77 -32.13 -0.65 15.47
N PHE A 78 -32.36 -1.96 15.66
CA PHE A 78 -31.36 -2.86 16.23
C PHE A 78 -30.13 -3.04 15.32
N CYS A 79 -30.30 -3.00 14.00
CA CYS A 79 -29.16 -3.02 13.09
C CYS A 79 -28.29 -1.77 13.24
N LYS A 80 -28.90 -0.60 13.37
CA LYS A 80 -28.17 0.66 13.62
C LYS A 80 -27.42 0.58 14.94
N ASP A 81 -28.10 0.16 16.00
CA ASP A 81 -27.51 0.04 17.34
C ASP A 81 -26.37 -0.99 17.38
N PHE A 82 -26.51 -2.10 16.66
CA PHE A 82 -25.44 -3.08 16.51
C PHE A 82 -24.22 -2.47 15.78
N ILE A 83 -24.44 -1.76 14.68
CA ILE A 83 -23.36 -1.16 13.89
C ILE A 83 -22.62 -0.11 14.72
N THR A 84 -23.34 0.81 15.36
CA THR A 84 -22.74 1.95 16.07
C THR A 84 -22.24 1.60 17.47
N GLY A 85 -22.94 0.70 18.16
CA GLY A 85 -22.66 0.35 19.55
C GLY A 85 -21.73 -0.85 19.73
N MET A 86 -21.61 -1.73 18.74
CA MET A 86 -20.82 -2.95 18.86
C MET A 86 -19.81 -3.12 17.74
N LEU A 87 -20.25 -3.14 16.48
CA LEU A 87 -19.38 -3.49 15.35
C LEU A 87 -18.28 -2.43 15.12
N PHE A 88 -18.66 -1.16 14.98
CA PHE A 88 -17.70 -0.08 14.72
C PHE A 88 -16.67 0.08 15.85
N PRO A 89 -17.07 0.14 17.15
CA PRO A 89 -16.11 0.19 18.25
C PRO A 89 -15.21 -1.04 18.39
N THR A 90 -15.63 -2.20 17.85
CA THR A 90 -14.80 -3.41 17.83
C THR A 90 -13.76 -3.32 16.71
N TYR A 91 -14.16 -2.84 15.53
CA TYR A 91 -13.27 -2.65 14.39
C TYR A 91 -12.16 -1.63 14.66
N GLU A 92 -12.45 -0.53 15.38
CA GLU A 92 -11.43 0.49 15.73
C GLU A 92 -10.36 0.00 16.72
N LYS A 93 -10.57 -1.14 17.39
CA LYS A 93 -9.62 -1.72 18.35
C LYS A 93 -8.71 -2.77 17.73
N LEU A 94 -8.97 -3.13 16.47
CA LEU A 94 -8.11 -3.99 15.65
C LEU A 94 -7.06 -3.12 14.96
#